data_AF-A0A3A6DAZ3-F1
#
_entry.id   AF-A0A3A6DAZ3-F1
#
_cell.length_a   1.000
_cell.length_b   1.000
_cell.length_c   1.000
_cell.angle_alpha   90.00
_cell.angle_beta   90.00
_cell.angle_gamma   90.00
#
_symmetry.space_group_name_H-M   'P 1'
#
loop_
_entity.id
_entity.type
_entity.pdbx_description
1 polymer ?
#
loop_
_entity_poly.entity_id
_entity_poly.type
_entity_poly.pdbx_seq_one_letter_code
_entity_poly.pdbx_strand_id
1 'polypeptide(L)'
;MSMLAEFFDLSKDSRTIFEDTKIMKTENASEINKYPTVFLSFANAKGNKTNIVMQIKMQLLKEYRKFKQIFDEIDMFEKPSFDMIMKGLNNLQDGSLNMVVNAISFLTEKSYRYYGKRVMLFIDE
;
A
#
# COMPACT_ATOMS: atom_id res chain seq x y z
N MET A 1 7.65 -11.79 -1.89
CA MET A 1 6.30 -11.83 -2.50
C MET A 1 5.37 -12.39 -1.45
N SER A 2 4.33 -11.65 -1.06
CA SER A 2 3.32 -12.16 -0.13
C SER A 2 2.19 -12.82 -0.93
N MET A 3 1.94 -14.11 -0.69
CA MET A 3 0.87 -14.85 -1.38
C MET A 3 -0.50 -14.21 -1.11
N LEU A 4 -0.75 -13.68 0.10
CA LEU A 4 -2.00 -13.00 0.41
C LEU A 4 -2.13 -11.68 -0.35
N ALA A 5 -1.05 -10.91 -0.46
CA ALA A 5 -1.08 -9.68 -1.25
C ALA A 5 -1.35 -9.98 -2.74
N GLU A 6 -0.67 -10.98 -3.31
CA GLU A 6 -0.92 -11.42 -4.70
C GLU A 6 -2.34 -11.93 -4.90
N PHE A 7 -2.92 -12.62 -3.90
CA PHE A 7 -4.29 -13.12 -4.01
C PHE A 7 -5.32 -11.99 -4.05
N PHE A 8 -5.18 -10.95 -3.21
CA PHE A 8 -6.22 -9.93 -3.09
C PHE A 8 -6.03 -8.71 -4.00
N ASP A 9 -4.78 -8.33 -4.32
CA ASP A 9 -4.46 -7.08 -5.02
C ASP A 9 -5.12 -7.00 -6.40
N LEU A 10 -6.03 -6.04 -6.56
CA LEU A 10 -6.74 -5.75 -7.81
C LEU A 10 -5.85 -5.23 -8.94
N SER A 11 -4.62 -4.83 -8.63
CA SER A 11 -3.66 -4.37 -9.65
C SER A 11 -2.89 -5.53 -10.27
N LYS A 12 -3.23 -6.78 -9.92
CA LYS A 12 -2.52 -7.99 -10.32
C LYS A 12 -3.44 -8.88 -11.15
N ASP A 13 -2.81 -9.71 -11.98
CA ASP A 13 -3.44 -10.85 -12.62
C ASP A 13 -2.76 -12.12 -12.11
N SER A 14 -3.25 -12.61 -10.98
CA SER A 14 -2.59 -13.68 -10.23
C SER A 14 -3.23 -15.04 -10.47
N ARG A 15 -4.21 -15.16 -11.37
CA ARG A 15 -4.92 -16.43 -11.57
C ARG A 15 -4.00 -17.59 -11.92
N THR A 16 -3.02 -17.37 -12.81
CA THR A 16 -2.06 -18.41 -13.20
C THR A 16 -1.24 -18.92 -12.03
N ILE A 17 -0.80 -18.05 -11.10
CA ILE A 17 -0.01 -18.51 -9.94
C ILE A 17 -0.85 -19.24 -8.89
N PHE A 18 -2.18 -19.16 -8.96
CA PHE A 18 -3.10 -19.83 -8.03
C PHE A 18 -3.82 -21.04 -8.62
N GLU A 19 -3.73 -21.30 -9.93
CA GLU A 19 -4.63 -22.23 -10.66
C GLU A 19 -4.79 -23.62 -10.02
N ASP A 20 -3.70 -24.24 -9.57
CA ASP A 20 -3.70 -25.58 -8.97
C ASP A 20 -3.75 -25.58 -7.44
N THR A 21 -3.88 -24.41 -6.82
CA THR A 21 -3.89 -24.30 -5.36
C THR A 21 -5.23 -24.74 -4.76
N LYS A 22 -5.20 -25.20 -3.50
CA LYS A 22 -6.42 -25.61 -2.78
C LYS A 22 -7.44 -24.48 -2.65
N ILE A 23 -7.00 -23.22 -2.55
CA ILE A 23 -7.90 -22.06 -2.38
C ILE A 23 -8.79 -21.86 -3.62
N MET A 24 -8.30 -22.20 -4.82
CA MET A 24 -9.08 -22.12 -6.06
C MET A 24 -10.22 -23.15 -6.14
N LYS A 25 -10.23 -24.14 -5.24
CA LYS A 25 -11.30 -25.15 -5.11
C LYS A 25 -12.34 -24.79 -4.04
N THR A 26 -12.27 -23.58 -3.49
CA THR A 26 -13.18 -23.07 -2.44
C THR A 26 -13.94 -21.84 -2.93
N GLU A 27 -14.96 -21.41 -2.18
CA GLU A 27 -15.70 -20.16 -2.46
C GLU A 27 -14.79 -18.91 -2.51
N ASN A 28 -13.67 -18.94 -1.78
CA ASN A 28 -12.69 -17.86 -1.75
C ASN A 28 -12.01 -17.64 -3.10
N ALA A 29 -12.02 -18.61 -4.03
CA ALA A 29 -11.46 -18.46 -5.38
C ALA A 29 -12.03 -17.22 -6.09
N SER A 30 -13.29 -16.89 -5.80
CA SER A 30 -13.95 -15.73 -6.35
C SER A 30 -13.32 -14.41 -5.87
N GLU A 31 -12.62 -14.39 -4.74
CA GLU A 31 -12.05 -13.19 -4.13
C GLU A 31 -10.69 -12.76 -4.70
N ILE A 32 -10.16 -13.56 -5.65
CA ILE A 32 -8.88 -13.28 -6.30
C ILE A 32 -8.91 -11.94 -7.05
N ASN A 33 -7.87 -11.12 -6.81
CA ASN A 33 -7.63 -9.79 -7.39
C ASN A 33 -8.83 -8.84 -7.33
N LYS A 34 -9.64 -8.91 -6.26
CA LYS A 34 -10.84 -8.06 -6.10
C LYS A 34 -10.64 -6.80 -5.28
N TYR A 35 -9.58 -6.66 -4.49
CA TYR A 35 -9.46 -5.64 -3.45
C TYR A 35 -8.30 -4.68 -3.71
N PRO A 36 -8.47 -3.37 -3.41
CA PRO A 36 -7.34 -2.47 -3.29
C PRO A 36 -6.45 -3.00 -2.16
N THR A 37 -5.22 -3.34 -2.47
CA THR A 37 -4.30 -3.93 -1.50
C THR A 37 -3.09 -3.02 -1.35
N VAL A 38 -2.79 -2.59 -0.13
CA VAL A 38 -1.55 -1.88 0.21
C VAL A 38 -0.60 -2.90 0.85
N PHE A 39 0.55 -3.12 0.23
CA PHE A 39 1.55 -4.07 0.73
C PHE A 39 2.85 -3.35 1.10
N LEU A 40 3.19 -3.38 2.38
CA LEU A 40 4.42 -2.79 2.93
C LEU A 40 5.35 -3.91 3.37
N SER A 41 6.47 -4.08 2.65
CA SER A 41 7.50 -5.08 2.98
C SER A 41 8.73 -4.42 3.62
N PHE A 42 9.02 -4.78 4.86
CA PHE A 42 10.13 -4.28 5.65
C PHE A 42 11.35 -5.22 5.65
N ALA A 43 11.38 -6.23 4.76
CA ALA A 43 12.49 -7.17 4.63
C ALA A 43 13.88 -6.50 4.45
N ASN A 44 13.90 -5.28 3.89
CA ASN A 44 15.11 -4.47 3.68
C ASN A 44 15.33 -3.40 4.77
N ALA A 45 14.38 -3.18 5.67
CA ALA A 45 14.44 -2.20 6.75
C ALA A 45 15.33 -2.72 7.90
N LYS A 46 16.65 -2.74 7.66
CA LYS A 46 17.65 -3.29 8.58
C LYS A 46 18.76 -2.28 8.87
N GLY A 47 19.54 -2.51 9.92
CA GLY A 47 20.67 -1.65 10.28
C GLY A 47 20.26 -0.46 11.16
N ASN A 48 20.78 0.73 10.86
CA ASN A 48 20.54 1.90 11.72
C ASN A 48 19.13 2.49 11.54
N LYS A 49 18.69 3.26 12.55
CA LYS A 49 17.38 3.92 12.58
C LYS A 49 17.07 4.69 11.30
N THR A 50 18.00 5.50 10.82
CA THR A 50 17.78 6.32 9.61
C THR A 50 17.52 5.45 8.38
N ASN A 51 18.27 4.36 8.20
CA ASN A 51 18.04 3.43 7.11
C ASN A 51 16.69 2.72 7.23
N ILE A 52 16.33 2.25 8.43
CA ILE A 52 15.02 1.61 8.69
C ILE A 52 13.88 2.56 8.29
N VAL A 53 13.94 3.81 8.77
CA VAL A 53 12.95 4.85 8.46
C VAL A 53 12.89 5.13 6.96
N MET A 54 14.04 5.27 6.30
CA MET A 54 14.12 5.47 4.86
C MET A 54 13.42 4.34 4.09
N GLN A 55 13.67 3.08 4.46
CA GLN A 55 13.06 1.93 3.80
C GLN A 55 11.53 1.91 3.97
N ILE A 56 11.03 2.23 5.16
CA ILE A 56 9.58 2.36 5.41
C ILE A 56 8.96 3.43 4.51
N LYS A 57 9.58 4.62 4.45
CA LYS A 57 9.11 5.72 3.58
C LYS A 57 9.13 5.32 2.11
N MET A 58 10.17 4.61 1.67
CA MET A 58 10.26 4.10 0.30
C MET A 58 9.15 3.10 -0.05
N GLN A 59 8.79 2.20 0.87
CA GLN A 59 7.66 1.29 0.66
C GLN A 59 6.35 2.05 0.51
N LEU A 60 6.11 3.07 1.35
CA LEU A 60 4.92 3.91 1.22
C LEU A 60 4.90 4.65 -0.11
N LEU A 61 6.00 5.29 -0.50
CA LEU A 61 6.09 5.98 -1.80
C LEU A 61 5.84 5.04 -2.98
N LYS A 62 6.26 3.77 -2.89
CA LYS A 62 5.96 2.74 -3.89
C LYS A 62 4.46 2.46 -3.97
N GLU A 63 3.78 2.28 -2.84
CA GLU A 63 2.33 2.04 -2.82
C GLU A 63 1.54 3.28 -3.28
N TYR A 64 1.99 4.50 -2.94
CA TYR A 64 1.42 5.75 -3.48
C TYR A 64 1.54 5.82 -5.01
N ARG A 65 2.69 5.43 -5.58
CA ARG A 65 2.86 5.38 -7.04
C ARG A 65 1.95 4.34 -7.68
N LYS A 66 1.79 3.18 -7.04
CA LYS A 66 0.90 2.11 -7.52
C LYS A 66 -0.53 2.61 -7.67
N PHE A 67 -1.01 3.38 -6.68
CA PHE A 67 -2.37 3.94 -6.67
C PHE A 67 -2.46 5.37 -7.20
N LYS A 68 -1.50 5.86 -8.00
CA LYS A 68 -1.42 7.29 -8.40
C LYS A 68 -2.75 7.90 -8.88
N GLN A 69 -3.56 7.12 -9.60
CA GLN A 69 -4.86 7.54 -10.16
C GLN A 69 -5.89 7.98 -9.10
N ILE A 70 -5.79 7.48 -7.85
CA ILE A 70 -6.72 7.88 -6.79
C ILE A 70 -6.51 9.33 -6.32
N PHE A 71 -5.39 9.94 -6.74
CA PHE A 71 -4.98 11.29 -6.36
C PHE A 71 -5.29 12.34 -7.44
N ASP A 72 -5.85 11.93 -8.59
CA ASP A 72 -6.23 12.86 -9.66
C ASP A 72 -7.38 13.79 -9.23
N GLU A 73 -8.19 13.37 -8.25
CA GLU A 73 -9.32 14.12 -7.68
C GLU A 73 -9.08 14.50 -6.20
N ILE A 74 -7.91 15.06 -5.88
CA ILE A 74 -7.67 15.63 -4.54
C ILE A 74 -8.35 17.00 -4.45
N ASP A 75 -9.24 17.16 -3.48
CA ASP A 75 -9.94 18.43 -3.27
C ASP A 75 -9.07 19.47 -2.51
N MET A 76 -9.55 20.71 -2.46
CA MET A 76 -8.82 21.82 -1.82
C MET A 76 -8.61 21.67 -0.31
N PHE A 77 -9.43 20.86 0.38
CA PHE A 77 -9.33 20.59 1.82
C PHE A 77 -8.38 19.41 2.09
N GLU A 78 -8.28 18.46 1.18
CA GLU A 78 -7.36 17.32 1.23
C GLU A 78 -5.93 17.73 0.83
N LYS A 79 -5.80 18.68 -0.11
CA LYS A 79 -4.51 19.10 -0.69
C LYS A 79 -3.43 19.48 0.35
N PRO A 80 -3.71 20.27 1.39
CA PRO A 80 -2.70 20.60 2.40
C PRO A 80 -2.15 19.36 3.14
N SER A 81 -3.03 18.43 3.49
CA SER A 81 -2.66 17.17 4.16
C SER A 81 -1.83 16.29 3.23
N PHE A 82 -2.24 16.17 1.97
CA PHE A 82 -1.49 15.42 0.97
C PHE A 82 -0.09 15.99 0.76
N ASP A 83 0.05 17.31 0.62
CA ASP A 83 1.35 17.95 0.41
C ASP A 83 2.27 17.77 1.63
N MET A 84 1.72 17.86 2.84
CA MET A 84 2.46 17.60 4.07
C MET A 84 2.96 16.15 4.15
N ILE A 85 2.11 15.18 3.80
CA ILE A 85 2.45 13.76 3.72
C ILE A 85 3.57 13.56 2.71
N MET A 86 3.40 14.06 1.48
CA MET A 86 4.39 13.89 0.41
C MET A 86 5.72 14.53 0.79
N LYS A 87 5.73 15.71 1.41
CA LYS A 87 6.96 16.33 1.92
C LYS A 87 7.65 15.46 2.97
N GLY A 88 6.91 14.91 3.93
CA GLY A 88 7.48 14.05 4.97
C GLY A 88 7.99 12.71 4.47
N LEU A 89 7.30 12.09 3.52
CA LEU A 89 7.74 10.83 2.89
C LEU A 89 8.98 11.03 2.02
N ASN A 90 9.10 12.16 1.33
CA ASN A 90 10.28 12.45 0.50
C ASN A 90 11.50 12.92 1.31
N ASN A 91 11.33 13.30 2.59
CA ASN A 91 12.46 13.58 3.47
C ASN A 91 13.07 12.28 4.02
N LEU A 92 13.83 11.57 3.18
CA LEU A 92 14.32 10.23 3.49
C LEU A 92 15.37 10.15 4.61
N GLN A 93 16.01 11.28 4.96
CA GLN A 93 17.17 11.30 5.87
C GLN A 93 16.88 11.86 7.26
N ASP A 94 15.65 12.28 7.54
CA ASP A 94 15.28 12.89 8.83
C ASP A 94 15.16 11.89 10.00
N GLY A 95 15.18 10.58 9.72
CA GLY A 95 15.00 9.54 10.72
C GLY A 95 13.65 9.62 11.46
N SER A 96 12.65 10.30 10.88
CA SER A 96 11.34 10.55 11.48
C SER A 96 10.24 9.72 10.81
N LEU A 97 9.38 9.12 11.64
CA LEU A 97 8.17 8.41 11.21
C LEU A 97 6.91 9.28 11.32
N ASN A 98 7.03 10.56 11.64
CA ASN A 98 5.89 11.43 11.98
C ASN A 98 4.78 11.44 10.91
N MET A 99 5.12 11.28 9.62
CA MET A 99 4.14 11.27 8.52
C MET A 99 3.71 9.87 8.08
N VAL A 100 4.27 8.80 8.63
CA VAL A 100 3.99 7.42 8.18
C VAL A 100 2.55 7.02 8.49
N VAL A 101 2.07 7.28 9.71
CA VAL A 101 0.69 6.95 10.09
C VAL A 101 -0.31 7.73 9.24
N ASN A 102 -0.10 9.03 9.07
CA ASN A 102 -0.91 9.88 8.21
C ASN A 102 -0.89 9.40 6.76
N ALA A 103 0.28 8.98 6.25
CA ALA A 103 0.41 8.45 4.90
C ALA A 103 -0.39 7.16 4.69
N ILE A 104 -0.34 6.23 5.64
CA ILE A 104 -1.11 4.99 5.56
C ILE A 104 -2.60 5.31 5.58
N SER A 105 -3.05 6.11 6.55
CA SER A 105 -4.46 6.49 6.70
C SER A 105 -5.01 7.18 5.45
N PHE A 106 -4.25 8.13 4.88
CA PHE A 106 -4.68 8.86 3.70
C PHE A 106 -4.78 7.94 2.48
N LEU A 107 -3.80 7.05 2.29
CA LEU A 107 -3.79 6.11 1.18
C LEU A 107 -4.95 5.12 1.26
N THR A 108 -5.20 4.54 2.44
CA THR A 108 -6.30 3.59 2.63
C THR A 108 -7.66 4.27 2.49
N GLU A 109 -7.83 5.48 3.01
CA GLU A 109 -9.07 6.25 2.87
C GLU A 109 -9.36 6.62 1.41
N LYS A 110 -8.40 7.20 0.68
CA LYS A 110 -8.58 7.54 -0.74
C LYS A 110 -8.82 6.29 -1.58
N SER A 111 -8.14 5.19 -1.28
CA SER A 111 -8.36 3.91 -1.99
C SER A 111 -9.77 3.38 -1.72
N TYR A 112 -10.23 3.41 -0.47
CA TYR A 112 -11.60 3.01 -0.12
C TYR A 112 -12.64 3.84 -0.89
N ARG A 113 -12.50 5.17 -0.89
CA ARG A 113 -13.40 6.09 -1.58
C ARG A 113 -13.42 5.86 -3.09
N TYR A 114 -12.24 5.71 -3.71
CA TYR A 114 -12.11 5.54 -5.16
C TYR A 114 -12.68 4.21 -5.66
N TYR A 115 -12.38 3.10 -4.96
CA TYR A 115 -12.78 1.77 -5.42
C TYR A 115 -14.12 1.29 -4.84
N GLY A 116 -14.67 1.96 -3.83
CA GLY A 116 -15.90 1.54 -3.13
C GLY A 116 -15.76 0.18 -2.43
N LYS A 117 -14.54 -0.22 -2.08
CA LYS A 117 -14.20 -1.54 -1.52
C LYS A 117 -13.29 -1.41 -0.32
N ARG A 118 -13.41 -2.35 0.62
CA ARG A 118 -12.48 -2.48 1.75
C ARG A 118 -11.04 -2.61 1.22
N VAL A 119 -10.12 -1.93 1.89
CA VAL A 119 -8.69 -1.95 1.53
C VAL A 119 -7.99 -3.01 2.38
N MET A 120 -7.25 -3.90 1.72
CA MET A 120 -6.41 -4.88 2.41
C MET A 120 -5.05 -4.24 2.70
N LEU A 121 -4.72 -4.03 3.98
CA LEU A 121 -3.40 -3.56 4.40
C LEU A 121 -2.60 -4.75 4.92
N PHE A 122 -1.50 -5.07 4.24
CA PHE A 122 -0.56 -6.10 4.67
C PHE A 122 0.78 -5.45 5.00
N ILE A 123 1.25 -5.69 6.22
CA ILE A 123 2.56 -5.27 6.70
C ILE A 123 3.34 -6.55 7.02
N ASP A 124 4.49 -6.70 6.39
CA ASP A 124 5.29 -7.92 6.42
C ASP A 124 6.77 -7.56 6.58
N GLU A 125 7.52 -8.35 7.34
CA GLU A 125 8.92 -8.07 7.75
C GLU A 125 9.81 -9.31 7.69
#